data_AF-A0A0N7KWE5-F1
#
_entry.id   AF-A0A0N7KWE5-F1
#
_cell.length_a   1.000
_cell.length_b   1.000
_cell.length_c   1.000
_cell.angle_alpha   90.00
_cell.angle_beta   90.00
_cell.angle_gamma   90.00
#
_symmetry.space_group_name_H-M   'P 1'
#
loop_
_entity.id
_entity.type
_entity.pdbx_description
1 polymer ?
#
loop_
_entity_poly.entity_id
_entity_poly.type
_entity_poly.pdbx_seq_one_letter_code
_entity_poly.pdbx_strand_id
1 'polypeptide(L)'
;MRKLPWYLSIYLLIMLTIVLSCVVGFKNFYIWRDVDTYWAYYDFAYFYNVSYIFSNVQDPIFTILIKPFVHSGRSEGFHLFLIVIAFVTIALKLISMYKRCQSFYIFLLLYCSYLLFLHDYVQIRVALALGVFVLALYCADSKIIKALLFVVACLIHLSCILLVLFYYAFKVLGPKKIIKLLPFALIIPSIVFSGVIPVERITTYINMLGNEKKFDQINLLSTLPILQIIGLLVIYFSKSIKDLSNKFEFSISALGVILFYSLHMIPVFAFRFFEMTNLFFIILLSDGFKKSIYLKLVFVVYILIGLKNSFYGESSLFNLI
;
A
#
# COMPACT_ATOMS: atom_id res chain seq x y z
N MET A 1 19.89 -9.89 -17.80
CA MET A 1 19.99 -11.02 -16.85
C MET A 1 19.24 -12.16 -17.48
N ARG A 2 19.90 -13.31 -17.73
CA ARG A 2 19.24 -14.52 -18.24
C ARG A 2 18.08 -14.85 -17.28
N LYS A 3 16.86 -15.00 -17.82
CA LYS A 3 15.72 -15.46 -17.01
C LYS A 3 16.07 -16.85 -16.52
N LEU A 4 16.00 -17.06 -15.21
CA LEU A 4 16.04 -18.39 -14.62
C LEU A 4 15.01 -19.29 -15.31
N PRO A 5 15.23 -20.62 -15.36
CA PRO A 5 14.20 -21.56 -15.78
C PRO A 5 12.92 -21.31 -14.98
N TRP A 6 11.77 -21.37 -15.64
CA TRP A 6 10.48 -20.94 -15.06
C TRP A 6 10.15 -21.67 -13.76
N TYR A 7 10.51 -22.95 -13.63
CA TYR A 7 10.31 -23.75 -12.42
C TYR A 7 11.18 -23.27 -11.25
N LEU A 8 12.44 -22.87 -11.52
CA LEU A 8 13.36 -22.35 -10.50
C LEU A 8 12.89 -21.00 -9.97
N SER A 9 12.33 -20.17 -10.86
CA SER A 9 11.72 -18.90 -10.49
C SER A 9 10.49 -19.07 -9.61
N ILE A 10 9.63 -20.05 -9.91
CA ILE A 10 8.45 -20.36 -9.08
C ILE A 10 8.88 -20.89 -7.71
N TYR A 11 9.82 -21.82 -7.67
CA TYR A 11 10.35 -22.35 -6.42
C TYR A 11 10.92 -21.24 -5.53
N LEU A 12 11.74 -20.36 -6.10
CA LEU A 12 12.31 -19.21 -5.38
C LEU A 12 11.22 -18.25 -4.88
N LEU A 13 10.18 -18.01 -5.69
CA LEU A 13 9.04 -17.17 -5.31
C LEU A 13 8.28 -17.76 -4.12
N ILE A 14 8.03 -19.08 -4.12
CA ILE A 14 7.36 -19.78 -3.02
C ILE A 14 8.21 -19.70 -1.75
N MET A 15 9.50 -20.05 -1.83
CA MET A 15 10.41 -19.99 -0.69
C MET A 15 10.48 -18.57 -0.11
N LEU A 16 10.61 -17.56 -0.96
CA LEU A 16 10.64 -16.17 -0.54
C LEU A 16 9.32 -15.75 0.12
N THR A 17 8.19 -16.18 -0.43
CA THR A 17 6.87 -15.93 0.17
C THR A 17 6.80 -16.51 1.58
N ILE A 18 7.19 -17.77 1.76
CA ILE A 18 7.19 -18.43 3.07
C ILE A 18 8.06 -17.65 4.06
N VAL A 19 9.33 -17.38 3.72
CA VAL A 19 10.27 -16.67 4.59
C VAL A 19 9.73 -15.31 5.02
N LEU A 20 9.28 -14.49 4.06
CA LEU A 20 8.77 -13.15 4.36
C LEU A 20 7.47 -13.21 5.17
N SER A 21 6.64 -14.23 4.96
CA SER A 21 5.38 -14.41 5.70
C SER A 21 5.63 -14.82 7.13
N CYS A 22 6.65 -15.63 7.40
CA CYS A 22 7.09 -15.90 8.77
C CYS A 22 7.54 -14.62 9.48
N VAL A 23 8.31 -13.76 8.78
CA VAL A 23 8.80 -12.50 9.36
C VAL A 23 7.66 -11.56 9.78
N VAL A 24 6.56 -11.49 9.02
CA VAL A 24 5.48 -10.52 9.28
C VAL A 24 4.21 -11.11 9.88
N GLY A 25 4.03 -12.43 9.77
CA GLY A 25 2.91 -13.19 10.31
C GLY A 25 3.08 -13.52 11.79
N PHE A 26 4.30 -13.78 12.25
CA PHE A 26 4.60 -13.90 13.68
C PHE A 26 4.74 -12.50 14.29
N LYS A 27 3.64 -12.02 14.86
CA LYS A 27 3.59 -10.67 15.43
C LYS A 27 3.95 -10.65 16.90
N ASN A 28 4.73 -9.65 17.27
CA ASN A 28 4.89 -9.25 18.66
C ASN A 28 3.76 -8.28 19.04
N PHE A 29 2.84 -8.72 19.89
CA PHE A 29 1.67 -7.93 20.31
C PHE A 29 2.03 -6.74 21.21
N TYR A 30 3.20 -6.72 21.83
CA TYR A 30 3.65 -5.57 22.62
C TYR A 30 4.12 -4.39 21.75
N ILE A 31 4.45 -4.65 20.49
CA ILE A 31 5.00 -3.64 19.56
C ILE A 31 3.99 -3.31 18.44
N TRP A 32 3.09 -4.25 18.11
CA TRP A 32 2.17 -4.07 17.01
C TRP A 32 1.04 -3.10 17.36
N ARG A 33 1.13 -1.90 16.81
CA ARG A 33 0.21 -0.78 17.05
C ARG A 33 -1.27 -1.08 16.83
N ASP A 34 -1.58 -1.91 15.83
CA ASP A 34 -2.98 -2.12 15.41
C ASP A 34 -3.61 -3.36 16.06
N VAL A 35 -2.95 -4.04 17.01
CA VAL A 35 -3.42 -5.29 17.66
C VAL A 35 -4.90 -5.25 18.00
N ASP A 36 -5.34 -4.21 18.72
CA ASP A 36 -6.72 -4.07 19.20
C ASP A 36 -7.72 -3.97 18.06
N THR A 37 -7.33 -3.29 16.98
CA THR A 37 -8.18 -3.18 15.79
C THR A 37 -8.38 -4.54 15.15
N TYR A 38 -7.34 -5.36 15.02
CA TYR A 38 -7.46 -6.70 14.43
C TYR A 38 -8.17 -7.69 15.35
N TRP A 39 -8.03 -7.54 16.68
CA TRP A 39 -8.86 -8.28 17.63
C TRP A 39 -10.35 -7.94 17.48
N ALA A 40 -10.70 -6.66 17.32
CA ALA A 40 -12.08 -6.26 17.06
C ALA A 40 -12.61 -6.92 15.77
N TYR A 41 -11.84 -6.93 14.68
CA TYR A 41 -12.22 -7.65 13.46
C TYR A 41 -12.44 -9.15 13.69
N TYR A 42 -11.58 -9.77 14.48
CA TYR A 42 -11.70 -11.18 14.82
C TYR A 42 -12.95 -11.47 15.64
N ASP A 43 -13.24 -10.63 16.64
CA ASP A 43 -14.44 -10.74 17.46
C ASP A 43 -15.72 -10.52 16.65
N PHE A 44 -15.73 -9.52 15.75
CA PHE A 44 -16.84 -9.35 14.80
C PHE A 44 -17.04 -10.60 13.93
N ALA A 45 -15.94 -11.18 13.42
CA ALA A 45 -15.99 -12.42 12.68
C ALA A 45 -16.35 -13.63 13.54
N TYR A 46 -16.18 -13.58 14.87
CA TYR A 46 -16.59 -14.64 15.77
C TYR A 46 -18.12 -14.58 15.98
N PHE A 47 -18.64 -13.42 16.40
CA PHE A 47 -20.02 -13.28 16.88
C PHE A 47 -21.08 -13.14 15.77
N TYR A 48 -20.76 -12.49 14.64
CA TYR A 48 -21.78 -12.12 13.66
C TYR A 48 -21.75 -13.00 12.42
N ASN A 49 -22.91 -13.23 11.79
CA ASN A 49 -22.99 -14.00 10.54
C ASN A 49 -22.51 -13.19 9.32
N VAL A 50 -22.30 -13.87 8.18
CA VAL A 50 -21.79 -13.25 6.93
C VAL A 50 -22.70 -12.11 6.44
N SER A 51 -24.02 -12.29 6.51
CA SER A 51 -24.98 -11.26 6.05
C SER A 51 -24.86 -9.98 6.88
N TYR A 52 -24.77 -10.10 8.21
CA TYR A 52 -24.60 -8.95 9.09
C TYR A 52 -23.26 -8.25 8.84
N ILE A 53 -22.18 -9.04 8.69
CA ILE A 53 -20.84 -8.51 8.40
C ILE A 53 -20.85 -7.70 7.10
N PHE A 54 -21.47 -8.22 6.04
CA PHE A 54 -21.49 -7.56 4.74
C PHE A 54 -22.22 -6.21 4.76
N SER A 55 -23.28 -6.10 5.57
CA SER A 55 -24.11 -4.88 5.63
C SER A 55 -23.62 -3.84 6.64
N ASN A 56 -22.90 -4.24 7.70
CA ASN A 56 -22.63 -3.37 8.85
C ASN A 56 -21.15 -3.15 9.15
N VAL A 57 -20.25 -3.95 8.58
CA VAL A 57 -18.81 -3.83 8.85
C VAL A 57 -18.12 -3.08 7.73
N GLN A 58 -17.21 -2.18 8.08
CA GLN A 58 -16.51 -1.31 7.14
C GLN A 58 -15.70 -2.07 6.06
N ASP A 59 -14.97 -3.11 6.48
CA ASP A 59 -14.12 -3.94 5.62
C ASP A 59 -14.71 -5.37 5.57
N PRO A 60 -15.84 -5.58 4.88
CA PRO A 60 -16.64 -6.80 5.01
C PRO A 60 -15.91 -8.04 4.50
N ILE A 61 -15.21 -7.96 3.35
CA ILE A 61 -14.48 -9.12 2.82
C ILE A 61 -13.32 -9.49 3.74
N PHE A 62 -12.59 -8.50 4.27
CA PHE A 62 -11.51 -8.80 5.22
C PHE A 62 -12.03 -9.56 6.45
N THR A 63 -13.16 -9.13 6.99
CA THR A 63 -13.79 -9.78 8.15
C THR A 63 -14.30 -11.19 7.83
N ILE A 64 -14.90 -11.37 6.65
CA ILE A 64 -15.36 -12.70 6.18
C ILE A 64 -14.17 -13.66 6.01
N LEU A 65 -13.00 -13.19 5.57
CA LEU A 65 -11.80 -14.03 5.46
C LEU A 65 -11.32 -14.59 6.81
N ILE A 66 -11.73 -14.00 7.93
CA ILE A 66 -11.40 -14.49 9.28
C ILE A 66 -12.29 -15.67 9.69
N LYS A 67 -13.53 -15.74 9.19
CA LYS A 67 -14.54 -16.73 9.60
C LYS A 67 -14.06 -18.19 9.63
N PRO A 68 -13.26 -18.69 8.68
CA PRO A 68 -12.77 -20.07 8.74
C PRO A 68 -11.91 -20.36 9.98
N PHE A 69 -11.24 -19.35 10.53
CA PHE A 69 -10.25 -19.50 11.61
C PHE A 69 -10.88 -19.44 13.02
N VAL A 70 -12.10 -18.93 13.14
CA VAL A 70 -12.75 -18.72 14.46
C VAL A 70 -13.07 -20.02 15.21
N HIS A 71 -13.14 -21.15 14.50
CA HIS A 71 -13.45 -22.47 15.06
C HIS A 71 -12.25 -23.13 15.76
N SER A 72 -11.02 -22.68 15.48
CA SER A 72 -9.78 -23.21 16.08
C SER A 72 -9.49 -22.62 17.47
N GLY A 73 -10.46 -21.98 18.12
CA GLY A 73 -10.26 -21.26 19.38
C GLY A 73 -9.87 -19.79 19.18
N ARG A 74 -10.03 -18.97 20.23
CA ARG A 74 -9.93 -17.50 20.10
C ARG A 74 -8.49 -17.04 19.83
N SER A 75 -7.51 -17.54 20.59
CA SER A 75 -6.10 -17.16 20.42
C SER A 75 -5.45 -17.89 19.24
N GLU A 76 -5.52 -19.22 19.20
CA GLU A 76 -4.88 -20.02 18.15
C GLU A 76 -5.41 -19.68 16.75
N GLY A 77 -6.73 -19.54 16.59
CA GLY A 77 -7.34 -19.13 15.33
C GLY A 77 -6.91 -17.73 14.88
N PHE A 78 -6.74 -16.79 15.81
CA PHE A 78 -6.24 -15.45 15.50
C PHE A 78 -4.80 -15.49 14.97
N HIS A 79 -3.91 -16.21 15.65
CA HIS A 79 -2.52 -16.38 15.19
C HIS A 79 -2.45 -17.09 13.83
N LEU A 80 -3.25 -18.15 13.63
CA LEU A 80 -3.31 -18.87 12.37
C LEU A 80 -3.80 -17.97 11.23
N PHE A 81 -4.84 -17.17 11.47
CA PHE A 81 -5.33 -16.18 10.51
C PHE A 81 -4.22 -15.20 10.12
N LEU A 82 -3.47 -14.65 11.08
CA LEU A 82 -2.40 -13.68 10.80
C LEU A 82 -1.29 -14.27 9.91
N ILE A 83 -0.91 -15.53 10.12
CA ILE A 83 0.11 -16.21 9.31
C ILE A 83 -0.43 -16.46 7.89
N VAL A 84 -1.66 -16.97 7.77
CA VAL A 84 -2.26 -17.27 6.46
C VAL A 84 -2.48 -16.00 5.66
N ILE A 85 -2.99 -14.94 6.29
CA ILE A 85 -3.25 -13.67 5.59
C ILE A 85 -1.95 -12.98 5.17
N ALA A 86 -0.88 -13.08 5.98
CA ALA A 86 0.45 -12.63 5.59
C ALA A 86 0.96 -13.38 4.35
N PHE A 87 0.82 -14.71 4.34
CA PHE A 87 1.16 -15.54 3.20
C PHE A 87 0.43 -15.14 1.93
N VAL A 88 -0.91 -15.06 1.99
CA VAL A 88 -1.72 -14.66 0.85
C VAL A 88 -1.32 -13.27 0.36
N THR A 89 -1.16 -12.31 1.27
CA THR A 89 -0.85 -10.92 0.93
C THR A 89 0.51 -10.79 0.23
N ILE A 90 1.53 -11.44 0.77
CA ILE A 90 2.88 -11.45 0.17
C ILE A 90 2.86 -12.19 -1.17
N ALA A 91 2.21 -13.36 -1.24
CA ALA A 91 2.12 -14.14 -2.49
C ALA A 91 1.52 -13.30 -3.63
N LEU A 92 0.38 -12.65 -3.37
CA LEU A 92 -0.29 -11.79 -4.36
C LEU A 92 0.62 -10.68 -4.88
N LYS A 93 1.35 -10.00 -3.99
CA LYS A 93 2.28 -8.94 -4.37
C LYS A 93 3.47 -9.50 -5.13
N LEU A 94 4.14 -10.54 -4.63
CA LEU A 94 5.32 -11.10 -5.29
C LEU A 94 5.01 -11.67 -6.67
N ILE A 95 3.90 -12.38 -6.85
CA ILE A 95 3.44 -12.89 -8.16
C ILE A 95 3.24 -11.71 -9.13
N SER A 96 2.52 -10.67 -8.68
CA SER A 96 2.22 -9.50 -9.51
C SER A 96 3.49 -8.73 -9.89
N MET A 97 4.41 -8.57 -8.95
CA MET A 97 5.65 -7.84 -9.15
C MET A 97 6.67 -8.63 -9.98
N TYR A 98 6.67 -9.96 -9.87
CA TYR A 98 7.47 -10.82 -10.73
C TYR A 98 7.02 -10.72 -12.20
N LYS A 99 5.71 -10.64 -12.46
CA LYS A 99 5.16 -10.41 -13.81
C LYS A 99 5.42 -8.99 -14.31
N ARG A 100 5.40 -7.98 -13.43
CA ARG A 100 5.47 -6.55 -13.82
C ARG A 100 6.89 -5.98 -13.91
N CYS A 101 7.77 -6.25 -12.95
CA CYS A 101 9.03 -5.53 -12.81
C CYS A 101 10.12 -6.07 -13.74
N GLN A 102 10.88 -5.19 -14.39
CA GLN A 102 12.04 -5.60 -15.19
C GLN A 102 13.20 -6.08 -14.30
N SER A 103 13.34 -5.49 -13.11
CA SER A 103 14.36 -5.84 -12.12
C SER A 103 13.72 -6.29 -10.81
N PHE A 104 13.13 -7.48 -10.80
CA PHE A 104 12.42 -8.04 -9.63
C PHE A 104 13.25 -8.01 -8.33
N TYR A 105 14.54 -8.36 -8.38
CA TYR A 105 15.40 -8.34 -7.19
C TYR A 105 15.62 -6.92 -6.63
N ILE A 106 15.68 -5.90 -7.49
CA ILE A 106 15.80 -4.50 -7.06
C ILE A 106 14.49 -4.05 -6.41
N PHE A 107 13.35 -4.43 -6.99
CA PHE A 107 12.05 -4.22 -6.36
C PHE A 107 12.00 -4.89 -4.99
N LEU A 108 12.43 -6.15 -4.89
CA LEU A 108 12.40 -6.91 -3.64
C LEU A 108 13.22 -6.24 -2.53
N LEU A 109 14.42 -5.73 -2.86
CA LEU A 109 15.25 -5.00 -1.89
C LEU A 109 14.55 -3.72 -1.39
N LEU A 110 13.98 -2.92 -2.29
CA LEU A 110 13.22 -1.72 -1.91
C LEU A 110 12.00 -2.09 -1.04
N TYR A 111 11.29 -3.14 -1.44
CA TYR A 111 10.12 -3.63 -0.75
C TYR A 111 10.44 -4.08 0.68
N CYS A 112 11.48 -4.91 0.84
CA CYS A 112 11.93 -5.39 2.15
C CYS A 112 12.54 -4.29 3.01
N SER A 113 13.01 -3.17 2.43
CA SER A 113 13.58 -2.08 3.23
C SER A 113 12.54 -1.29 4.04
N TYR A 114 11.28 -1.26 3.59
CA TYR A 114 10.24 -0.44 4.23
C TYR A 114 8.83 -1.01 4.10
N LEU A 115 8.35 -1.23 2.86
CA LEU A 115 6.95 -1.59 2.61
C LEU A 115 6.55 -2.95 3.20
N LEU A 116 7.48 -3.90 3.32
CA LEU A 116 7.21 -5.17 4.00
C LEU A 116 6.75 -4.94 5.45
N PHE A 117 7.47 -4.09 6.19
CA PHE A 117 7.15 -3.81 7.59
C PHE A 117 5.91 -2.91 7.70
N LEU A 118 5.82 -1.88 6.87
CA LEU A 118 4.67 -0.99 6.92
C LEU A 118 3.37 -1.69 6.51
N HIS A 119 3.34 -2.29 5.32
CA HIS A 119 2.13 -2.90 4.78
C HIS A 119 1.86 -4.26 5.44
N ASP A 120 2.81 -5.20 5.43
CA ASP A 120 2.51 -6.56 5.88
C ASP A 120 2.65 -6.77 7.38
N TYR A 121 3.52 -6.01 8.07
CA TYR A 121 3.60 -6.10 9.53
C TYR A 121 2.56 -5.22 10.23
N VAL A 122 2.41 -3.95 9.85
CA VAL A 122 1.46 -3.05 10.55
C VAL A 122 0.08 -3.08 9.90
N GLN A 123 -0.02 -2.81 8.60
CA GLN A 123 -1.28 -2.49 7.91
C GLN A 123 -1.81 -3.61 6.99
N ILE A 124 -1.93 -4.84 7.48
CA ILE A 124 -2.33 -6.04 6.71
C ILE A 124 -3.57 -5.81 5.81
N ARG A 125 -4.62 -5.12 6.31
CA ARG A 125 -5.84 -4.87 5.51
C ARG A 125 -5.56 -4.11 4.22
N VAL A 126 -4.77 -3.03 4.33
CA VAL A 126 -4.34 -2.21 3.19
C VAL A 126 -3.45 -3.04 2.27
N ALA A 127 -2.53 -3.80 2.86
CA ALA A 127 -1.60 -4.64 2.14
C ALA A 127 -2.31 -5.70 1.28
N LEU A 128 -3.33 -6.36 1.84
CA LEU A 128 -4.14 -7.35 1.15
C LEU A 128 -4.94 -6.72 0.01
N ALA A 129 -5.63 -5.60 0.28
CA ALA A 129 -6.39 -4.88 -0.73
C ALA A 129 -5.49 -4.42 -1.88
N LEU A 130 -4.30 -3.91 -1.56
CA LEU A 130 -3.29 -3.50 -2.54
C LEU A 130 -2.73 -4.72 -3.31
N GLY A 131 -2.54 -5.86 -2.65
CA GLY A 131 -2.14 -7.13 -3.27
C GLY A 131 -3.16 -7.61 -4.31
N VAL A 132 -4.44 -7.59 -3.98
CA VAL A 132 -5.53 -7.91 -4.91
C VAL A 132 -5.59 -6.89 -6.05
N PHE A 133 -5.43 -5.60 -5.75
CA PHE A 133 -5.40 -4.54 -6.76
C PHE A 133 -4.28 -4.73 -7.79
N VAL A 134 -3.04 -4.99 -7.34
CA VAL A 134 -1.91 -5.20 -8.26
C VAL A 134 -2.02 -6.51 -9.03
N LEU A 135 -2.63 -7.55 -8.44
CA LEU A 135 -2.97 -8.78 -9.16
C LEU A 135 -3.95 -8.49 -10.30
N ALA A 136 -5.01 -7.73 -10.03
CA ALA A 136 -5.97 -7.31 -11.04
C ALA A 136 -5.29 -6.48 -12.15
N LEU A 137 -4.41 -5.55 -11.75
CA LEU A 137 -3.75 -4.65 -12.68
C LEU A 137 -2.83 -5.40 -13.65
N TYR A 138 -1.96 -6.28 -13.12
CA TYR A 138 -0.84 -6.86 -13.88
C TYR A 138 -1.02 -8.33 -14.28
N CYS A 139 -1.83 -9.09 -13.54
CA CYS A 139 -1.99 -10.53 -13.78
C CYS A 139 -3.29 -10.89 -14.50
N ALA A 140 -4.38 -10.15 -14.28
CA ALA A 140 -5.67 -10.45 -14.88
C ALA A 140 -5.75 -10.01 -16.37
N ASP A 141 -5.97 -10.98 -17.25
CA ASP A 141 -6.11 -10.76 -18.69
C ASP A 141 -7.55 -10.42 -19.10
N SER A 142 -8.56 -11.01 -18.42
CA SER A 142 -9.97 -10.71 -18.66
C SER A 142 -10.41 -9.40 -18.01
N LYS A 143 -11.12 -8.56 -18.77
CA LYS A 143 -11.72 -7.30 -18.28
C LYS A 143 -12.70 -7.54 -17.12
N ILE A 144 -13.45 -8.63 -17.17
CA ILE A 144 -14.44 -8.99 -16.15
C ILE A 144 -13.73 -9.38 -14.85
N ILE A 145 -12.75 -10.29 -14.95
CA ILE A 145 -11.95 -10.73 -13.78
C ILE A 145 -11.24 -9.54 -13.15
N LYS A 146 -10.68 -8.64 -13.96
CA LYS A 146 -10.04 -7.41 -13.48
C LYS A 146 -11.02 -6.52 -12.70
N ALA A 147 -12.21 -6.29 -13.23
CA ALA A 147 -13.23 -5.49 -12.56
C ALA A 147 -13.70 -6.14 -11.25
N LEU A 148 -13.90 -7.46 -11.23
CA LEU A 148 -14.27 -8.21 -10.03
C LEU A 148 -13.19 -8.09 -8.95
N LEU A 149 -11.92 -8.26 -9.31
CA LEU A 149 -10.81 -8.12 -8.36
C LEU A 149 -10.69 -6.68 -7.83
N PHE A 150 -10.97 -5.65 -8.64
CA PHE A 150 -11.04 -4.28 -8.16
C PHE A 150 -12.17 -4.06 -7.16
N VAL A 151 -13.35 -4.63 -7.40
CA VAL A 151 -14.47 -4.60 -6.45
C VAL A 151 -14.07 -5.30 -5.14
N VAL A 152 -13.47 -6.48 -5.24
CA VAL A 152 -12.97 -7.23 -4.08
C VAL A 152 -11.94 -6.40 -3.29
N ALA A 153 -10.97 -5.76 -3.97
CA ALA A 153 -10.00 -4.90 -3.31
C ALA A 153 -10.66 -3.75 -2.53
N CYS A 154 -11.65 -3.08 -3.11
CA CYS A 154 -12.40 -2.02 -2.43
C CYS A 154 -13.22 -2.53 -1.22
N LEU A 155 -13.76 -3.74 -1.29
CA LEU A 155 -14.50 -4.36 -0.19
C LEU A 155 -13.59 -4.97 0.90
N ILE A 156 -12.30 -5.18 0.60
CA ILE A 156 -11.27 -5.48 1.61
C ILE A 156 -10.84 -4.19 2.31
N HIS A 157 -10.66 -3.11 1.55
CA HIS A 157 -10.36 -1.81 2.12
C HIS A 157 -10.80 -0.66 1.20
N LEU A 158 -11.67 0.22 1.71
CA LEU A 158 -12.31 1.27 0.93
C LEU A 158 -11.31 2.21 0.24
N SER A 159 -10.15 2.49 0.83
CA SER A 159 -9.15 3.39 0.25
C SER A 159 -8.65 2.96 -1.14
N CYS A 160 -8.80 1.69 -1.52
CA CYS A 160 -8.50 1.20 -2.86
C CYS A 160 -9.40 1.80 -3.96
N ILE A 161 -10.57 2.36 -3.61
CA ILE A 161 -11.47 3.03 -4.57
C ILE A 161 -10.74 4.11 -5.36
N LEU A 162 -9.86 4.87 -4.70
CA LEU A 162 -9.08 5.94 -5.34
C LEU A 162 -8.16 5.38 -6.43
N LEU A 163 -7.48 4.26 -6.16
CA LEU A 163 -6.59 3.62 -7.12
C LEU A 163 -7.36 3.10 -8.34
N VAL A 164 -8.55 2.54 -8.11
CA VAL A 164 -9.43 2.04 -9.17
C VAL A 164 -9.95 3.17 -10.04
N LEU A 165 -10.49 4.22 -9.44
CA LEU A 165 -10.96 5.42 -10.18
C LEU A 165 -9.82 6.04 -10.99
N PHE A 166 -8.65 6.19 -10.39
CA PHE A 166 -7.49 6.74 -11.07
C PHE A 166 -7.00 5.85 -12.22
N TYR A 167 -7.05 4.52 -12.08
CA TYR A 167 -6.73 3.59 -13.16
C TYR A 167 -7.65 3.77 -14.36
N TYR A 168 -8.98 3.86 -14.15
CA TYR A 168 -9.91 4.09 -15.24
C TYR A 168 -9.74 5.47 -15.86
N ALA A 169 -9.53 6.52 -15.05
CA ALA A 169 -9.20 7.85 -15.55
C ALA A 169 -7.93 7.82 -16.42
N PHE A 170 -6.89 7.12 -15.97
CA PHE A 170 -5.64 6.95 -16.74
C PHE A 170 -5.85 6.23 -18.06
N LYS A 171 -6.68 5.18 -18.07
CA LYS A 171 -6.99 4.43 -19.29
C LYS A 171 -7.76 5.26 -20.32
N VAL A 172 -8.68 6.13 -19.87
CA VAL A 172 -9.51 6.97 -20.74
C VAL A 172 -8.76 8.19 -21.25
N LEU A 173 -8.07 8.90 -20.36
CA LEU A 173 -7.43 10.18 -20.67
C LEU A 173 -6.01 10.01 -21.23
N GLY A 174 -5.35 8.90 -20.90
CA GLY A 174 -3.95 8.65 -21.24
C GLY A 174 -2.97 9.46 -20.37
N PRO A 175 -1.68 9.10 -20.41
CA PRO A 175 -0.68 9.62 -19.48
C PRO A 175 -0.50 11.14 -19.57
N LYS A 176 -0.43 11.68 -20.79
CA LYS A 176 -0.19 13.12 -21.01
C LYS A 176 -1.29 14.01 -20.43
N LYS A 177 -2.56 13.61 -20.58
CA LYS A 177 -3.69 14.39 -20.05
C LYS A 177 -3.77 14.25 -18.54
N ILE A 178 -3.58 13.05 -17.99
CA ILE A 178 -3.54 12.84 -16.53
C ILE A 178 -2.49 13.70 -15.88
N ILE A 179 -1.26 13.72 -16.39
CA ILE A 179 -0.17 14.52 -15.80
C ILE A 179 -0.54 16.01 -15.77
N LYS A 180 -1.22 16.53 -16.80
CA LYS A 180 -1.71 17.92 -16.80
C LYS A 180 -2.84 18.17 -15.80
N LEU A 181 -3.62 17.15 -15.47
CA LEU A 181 -4.73 17.24 -14.52
C LEU A 181 -4.31 17.03 -13.06
N LEU A 182 -3.14 16.44 -12.81
CA LEU A 182 -2.63 16.19 -11.46
C LEU A 182 -2.64 17.42 -10.52
N PRO A 183 -2.28 18.64 -10.97
CA PRO A 183 -2.35 19.82 -10.09
C PRO A 183 -3.76 20.11 -9.54
N PHE A 184 -4.83 19.71 -10.25
CA PHE A 184 -6.20 19.90 -9.76
C PHE A 184 -6.51 19.03 -8.53
N ALA A 185 -5.71 18.00 -8.23
CA ALA A 185 -5.84 17.24 -6.98
C ALA A 185 -5.55 18.10 -5.73
N LEU A 186 -4.94 19.28 -5.88
CA LEU A 186 -4.79 20.27 -4.80
C LEU A 186 -6.14 20.87 -4.35
N ILE A 187 -7.21 20.72 -5.14
CA ILE A 187 -8.56 21.21 -4.81
C ILE A 187 -9.32 20.22 -3.90
N ILE A 188 -8.89 18.96 -3.85
CA ILE A 188 -9.54 17.89 -3.08
C ILE A 188 -9.74 18.27 -1.61
N PRO A 189 -8.77 18.85 -0.89
CA PRO A 189 -8.97 19.28 0.50
C PRO A 189 -10.11 20.29 0.62
N SER A 190 -10.21 21.26 -0.29
CA SER A 190 -11.29 22.25 -0.27
C SER A 190 -12.67 21.61 -0.46
N ILE A 191 -12.78 20.55 -1.27
CA ILE A 191 -14.03 19.79 -1.45
C ILE A 191 -14.34 18.95 -0.20
N VAL A 192 -13.31 18.39 0.43
CA VAL A 192 -13.45 17.60 1.66
C VAL A 192 -13.89 18.48 2.84
N PHE A 193 -13.29 19.66 2.99
CA PHE A 193 -13.56 20.58 4.10
C PHE A 193 -14.78 21.48 3.88
N SER A 194 -15.31 21.58 2.66
CA SER A 194 -16.54 22.34 2.40
C SER A 194 -17.80 21.70 2.99
N GLY A 195 -17.70 20.47 3.51
CA GLY A 195 -18.84 19.72 4.05
C GLY A 195 -19.78 19.15 2.98
N VAL A 196 -19.44 19.31 1.69
CA VAL A 196 -20.24 18.78 0.57
C VAL A 196 -20.29 17.26 0.58
N ILE A 197 -19.23 16.60 1.08
CA ILE A 197 -19.21 15.16 1.29
C ILE A 197 -19.25 14.92 2.81
N PRO A 198 -20.40 14.53 3.39
CA PRO A 198 -20.49 14.23 4.81
C PRO A 198 -19.76 12.91 5.07
N VAL A 199 -18.48 13.01 5.43
CA VAL A 199 -17.70 11.86 5.85
C VAL A 199 -17.60 11.91 7.37
N GLU A 200 -18.45 11.15 8.06
CA GLU A 200 -18.44 11.01 9.53
C GLU A 200 -17.06 10.68 10.09
N ARG A 201 -16.22 10.01 9.30
CA ARG A 201 -14.84 9.70 9.67
C ARG A 201 -13.94 10.93 9.68
N ILE A 202 -14.16 11.89 8.79
CA ILE A 202 -13.42 13.16 8.73
C ILE A 202 -13.78 14.00 9.95
N THR A 203 -15.06 14.11 10.29
CA THR A 203 -15.49 14.79 11.51
C THR A 203 -14.96 14.10 12.77
N THR A 204 -14.95 12.76 12.81
CA THR A 204 -14.33 12.01 13.92
C THR A 204 -12.83 12.30 14.06
N TYR A 205 -12.06 12.27 12.96
CA TYR A 205 -10.63 12.57 13.01
C TYR A 205 -10.35 14.04 13.35
N ILE A 206 -11.15 14.99 12.84
CA ILE A 206 -11.05 16.41 13.21
C ILE A 206 -11.34 16.60 14.71
N ASN A 207 -12.37 15.93 15.24
CA ASN A 207 -12.72 16.00 16.66
C ASN A 207 -11.63 15.36 17.55
N MET A 208 -11.03 14.26 17.08
CA MET A 208 -9.89 13.62 17.76
C MET A 208 -8.62 14.49 17.73
N LEU A 209 -8.35 15.19 16.61
CA LEU A 209 -7.28 16.19 16.50
C LEU A 209 -7.48 17.38 17.46
N GLY A 210 -8.73 17.76 17.73
CA GLY A 210 -9.07 18.83 18.68
C GLY A 210 -8.92 18.43 20.15
N ASN A 211 -9.10 17.14 20.48
CA ASN A 211 -9.16 16.66 21.86
C ASN A 211 -7.89 15.95 22.34
N GLU A 212 -7.03 15.45 21.43
CA GLU A 212 -5.78 14.79 21.79
C GLU A 212 -4.59 15.37 21.01
N LYS A 213 -3.58 15.88 21.73
CA LYS A 213 -2.24 16.21 21.21
C LYS A 213 -1.48 14.99 20.63
N LYS A 214 -2.11 13.80 20.57
CA LYS A 214 -1.51 12.52 20.12
C LYS A 214 -1.64 12.27 18.62
N PHE A 215 -2.40 13.08 17.88
CA PHE A 215 -2.37 13.04 16.42
C PHE A 215 -1.27 13.98 15.94
N ASP A 216 -0.06 13.43 15.89
CA ASP A 216 1.15 14.12 15.45
C ASP A 216 0.89 14.95 14.18
N GLN A 217 1.26 16.22 14.25
CA GLN A 217 1.30 17.10 13.09
C GLN A 217 2.11 16.42 11.98
N ILE A 218 1.61 16.42 10.73
CA ILE A 218 2.42 15.91 9.62
C ILE A 218 3.70 16.73 9.55
N ASN A 219 4.84 16.06 9.67
CA ASN A 219 6.09 16.65 9.23
C ASN A 219 6.03 16.83 7.70
N LEU A 220 5.77 18.04 7.24
CA LEU A 220 5.75 18.39 5.80
C LEU A 220 7.10 18.09 5.13
N LEU A 221 8.18 18.06 5.91
CA LEU A 221 9.52 17.67 5.48
C LEU A 221 9.80 16.18 5.67
N SER A 222 8.74 15.36 5.70
CA SER A 222 8.87 13.90 5.69
C SER A 222 9.75 13.46 4.53
N THR A 223 10.78 12.68 4.85
CA THR A 223 11.88 12.37 3.93
C THR A 223 11.46 11.50 2.75
N LEU A 224 10.50 10.58 2.93
CA LEU A 224 10.00 9.70 1.87
C LEU A 224 9.20 10.45 0.79
N PRO A 225 8.19 11.30 1.11
CA PRO A 225 7.51 12.12 0.11
C PRO A 225 8.47 13.03 -0.69
N ILE A 226 9.44 13.66 -0.03
CA ILE A 226 10.46 14.48 -0.70
C ILE A 226 11.29 13.63 -1.66
N LEU A 227 11.75 12.46 -1.21
CA LEU A 227 12.52 11.55 -2.05
C LEU A 227 11.71 11.08 -3.27
N GLN A 228 10.41 10.84 -3.09
CA GLN A 228 9.50 10.50 -4.17
C GLN A 228 9.34 11.64 -5.17
N ILE A 229 9.23 12.90 -4.73
CA ILE A 229 9.28 14.09 -5.61
C ILE A 229 10.57 14.08 -6.43
N ILE A 230 11.72 13.98 -5.76
CA ILE A 230 13.04 14.00 -6.43
C ILE A 230 13.11 12.89 -7.48
N GLY A 231 12.72 11.66 -7.13
CA GLY A 231 12.71 10.53 -8.06
C GLY A 231 11.80 10.74 -9.27
N LEU A 232 10.61 11.31 -9.06
CA LEU A 232 9.68 11.63 -10.15
C LEU A 232 10.22 12.74 -11.06
N LEU A 233 10.85 13.78 -10.51
CA LEU A 233 11.48 14.84 -11.30
C LEU A 233 12.65 14.28 -12.13
N VAL A 234 13.48 13.41 -11.53
CA VAL A 234 14.56 12.72 -12.25
C VAL A 234 14.01 11.91 -13.42
N ILE A 235 12.91 11.16 -13.22
CA ILE A 235 12.26 10.40 -14.29
C ILE A 235 11.72 11.33 -15.39
N TYR A 236 11.07 12.43 -15.01
CA TYR A 236 10.41 13.33 -15.95
C TYR A 236 11.41 14.07 -16.85
N PHE A 237 12.52 14.55 -16.29
CA PHE A 237 13.51 15.35 -17.02
C PHE A 237 14.61 14.52 -17.68
N SER A 238 14.90 13.30 -17.20
CA SER A 238 15.97 12.49 -17.77
C SER A 238 15.56 11.83 -19.09
N LYS A 239 16.31 12.12 -20.15
CA LYS A 239 16.09 11.54 -21.48
C LYS A 239 16.20 10.01 -21.50
N SER A 240 17.06 9.41 -20.65
CA SER A 240 17.32 7.95 -20.67
C SER A 240 16.20 7.10 -20.07
N ILE A 241 15.33 7.69 -19.27
CA ILE A 241 14.25 7.02 -18.53
C ILE A 241 12.89 7.70 -18.71
N LYS A 242 12.78 8.61 -19.68
CA LYS A 242 11.55 9.36 -19.97
C LYS A 242 10.38 8.46 -20.34
N ASP A 243 10.64 7.25 -20.86
CA ASP A 243 9.61 6.25 -21.13
C ASP A 243 8.80 5.89 -19.87
N LEU A 244 9.44 5.92 -18.69
CA LEU A 244 8.79 5.63 -17.42
C LEU A 244 7.74 6.70 -17.05
N SER A 245 7.89 7.94 -17.50
CA SER A 245 6.92 9.01 -17.19
C SER A 245 5.55 8.81 -17.84
N ASN A 246 5.45 7.95 -18.86
CA ASN A 246 4.20 7.65 -19.54
C ASN A 246 3.46 6.44 -18.94
N LYS A 247 4.01 5.82 -17.89
CA LYS A 247 3.41 4.64 -17.27
C LYS A 247 2.39 5.03 -16.19
N PHE A 248 1.45 4.13 -15.91
CA PHE A 248 0.48 4.29 -14.83
C PHE A 248 1.18 4.54 -13.49
N GLU A 249 2.27 3.82 -13.23
CA GLU A 249 3.00 3.92 -11.96
C GLU A 249 3.53 5.32 -11.70
N PHE A 250 3.95 6.05 -12.74
CA PHE A 250 4.41 7.43 -12.62
C PHE A 250 3.27 8.36 -12.19
N SER A 251 2.15 8.30 -12.91
CA SER A 251 1.00 9.15 -12.64
C SER A 251 0.41 8.92 -11.25
N ILE A 252 0.29 7.67 -10.81
CA ILE A 252 -0.26 7.35 -9.49
C ILE A 252 0.72 7.69 -8.35
N SER A 253 2.02 7.53 -8.56
CA SER A 253 3.04 7.97 -7.59
C SER A 253 3.04 9.49 -7.44
N ALA A 254 2.86 10.22 -8.54
CA ALA A 254 2.75 11.68 -8.51
C ALA A 254 1.47 12.13 -7.80
N LEU A 255 0.33 11.47 -8.05
CA LEU A 255 -0.91 11.71 -7.32
C LEU A 255 -0.71 11.51 -5.81
N GLY A 256 -0.03 10.43 -5.41
CA GLY A 256 0.26 10.11 -4.02
C GLY A 256 0.93 11.23 -3.24
N VAL A 257 1.98 11.79 -3.83
CA VAL A 257 2.69 12.95 -3.26
C VAL A 257 1.79 14.18 -3.21
N ILE A 258 1.06 14.48 -4.27
CA ILE A 258 0.17 15.65 -4.30
C ILE A 258 -0.90 15.53 -3.21
N LEU A 259 -1.47 14.35 -3.04
CA LEU A 259 -2.45 14.06 -1.98
C LEU A 259 -1.84 14.13 -0.58
N PHE A 260 -0.60 13.69 -0.40
CA PHE A 260 0.10 13.80 0.88
C PHE A 260 0.16 15.26 1.36
N TYR A 261 0.59 16.16 0.47
CA TYR A 261 0.70 17.58 0.79
C TYR A 261 -0.64 18.30 0.82
N SER A 262 -1.58 17.94 -0.07
CA SER A 262 -2.90 18.58 -0.10
C SER A 262 -3.71 18.22 1.15
N LEU A 263 -3.67 16.96 1.59
CA LEU A 263 -4.41 16.47 2.76
C LEU A 263 -3.63 16.62 4.07
N HIS A 264 -2.65 17.51 4.17
CA HIS A 264 -1.80 17.60 5.35
C HIS A 264 -2.56 17.90 6.66
N MET A 265 -3.72 18.55 6.54
CA MET A 265 -4.65 18.83 7.65
C MET A 265 -5.37 17.57 8.17
N ILE A 266 -5.29 16.44 7.45
CA ILE A 266 -5.82 15.14 7.88
C ILE A 266 -4.72 14.07 7.75
N PRO A 267 -3.79 13.99 8.73
CA PRO A 267 -2.61 13.13 8.70
C PRO A 267 -2.88 11.70 8.27
N VAL A 268 -3.93 11.09 8.83
CA VAL A 268 -4.28 9.70 8.58
C VAL A 268 -4.55 9.43 7.10
N PHE A 269 -5.24 10.34 6.39
CA PHE A 269 -5.50 10.16 4.96
C PHE A 269 -4.27 10.46 4.11
N ALA A 270 -3.53 11.53 4.43
CA ALA A 270 -2.30 11.88 3.73
C ALA A 270 -1.30 10.72 3.73
N PHE A 271 -1.00 10.16 4.91
CA PHE A 271 -0.12 8.99 5.03
C PHE A 271 -0.71 7.77 4.33
N ARG A 272 -2.00 7.43 4.54
CA ARG A 272 -2.62 6.25 3.92
C ARG A 272 -2.50 6.26 2.40
N PHE A 273 -2.82 7.39 1.75
CA PHE A 273 -2.75 7.48 0.30
C PHE A 273 -1.31 7.50 -0.21
N PHE A 274 -0.41 8.18 0.51
CA PHE A 274 1.02 8.15 0.18
C PHE A 274 1.58 6.73 0.24
N GLU A 275 1.33 6.01 1.32
CA GLU A 275 1.83 4.64 1.55
C GLU A 275 1.33 3.66 0.48
N MET A 276 0.04 3.71 0.15
CA MET A 276 -0.53 2.88 -0.92
C MET A 276 0.10 3.16 -2.29
N THR A 277 0.38 4.43 -2.59
CA THR A 277 0.94 4.83 -3.88
C THR A 277 2.46 4.65 -3.97
N ASN A 278 3.16 4.65 -2.84
CA ASN A 278 4.61 4.41 -2.74
C ASN A 278 5.02 3.03 -3.30
N LEU A 279 4.11 2.05 -3.31
CA LEU A 279 4.35 0.77 -4.00
C LEU A 279 4.66 0.98 -5.49
N PHE A 280 3.93 1.87 -6.17
CA PHE A 280 4.16 2.15 -7.58
C PHE A 280 5.45 2.94 -7.80
N PHE A 281 5.85 3.77 -6.84
CA PHE A 281 7.12 4.48 -6.90
C PHE A 281 8.31 3.51 -6.85
N ILE A 282 8.28 2.50 -5.96
CA ILE A 282 9.35 1.50 -5.92
C ILE A 282 9.40 0.63 -7.19
N ILE A 283 8.26 0.41 -7.87
CA ILE A 283 8.23 -0.24 -9.20
C ILE A 283 9.02 0.61 -10.20
N LEU A 284 8.80 1.93 -10.24
CA LEU A 284 9.53 2.84 -11.13
C LEU A 284 11.03 2.86 -10.83
N LEU A 285 11.41 2.93 -9.55
CA LEU A 285 12.82 2.87 -9.15
C LEU A 285 13.46 1.56 -9.63
N SER A 286 12.78 0.43 -9.47
CA SER A 286 13.29 -0.87 -9.90
C SER A 286 13.47 -0.97 -11.43
N ASP A 287 12.52 -0.47 -12.21
CA ASP A 287 12.56 -0.46 -13.68
C ASP A 287 13.64 0.50 -14.21
N GLY A 288 13.84 1.65 -13.54
CA GLY A 288 14.79 2.68 -13.93
C GLY A 288 16.22 2.48 -13.39
N PHE A 289 16.42 1.58 -12.43
CA PHE A 289 17.68 1.41 -11.69
C PHE A 289 18.91 1.24 -12.59
N LYS A 290 18.81 0.44 -13.66
CA LYS A 290 19.95 0.17 -14.56
C LYS A 290 20.21 1.29 -15.57
N LYS A 291 19.25 2.22 -15.75
CA LYS A 291 19.24 3.20 -16.84
C LYS A 291 19.72 4.59 -16.43
N SER A 292 19.78 4.92 -15.13
CA SER A 292 20.12 6.26 -14.65
C SER A 292 20.90 6.21 -13.32
N ILE A 293 22.06 6.89 -13.28
CA ILE A 293 22.85 7.03 -12.04
C ILE A 293 22.08 7.80 -10.95
N TYR A 294 21.31 8.82 -11.34
CA TYR A 294 20.49 9.59 -10.41
C TYR A 294 19.41 8.73 -9.75
N LEU A 295 18.81 7.78 -10.48
CA LEU A 295 17.87 6.84 -9.88
C LEU A 295 18.56 5.82 -8.96
N LYS A 296 19.81 5.46 -9.21
CA LYS A 296 20.58 4.63 -8.27
C LYS A 296 20.83 5.37 -6.96
N LEU A 297 21.11 6.67 -7.00
CA LEU A 297 21.23 7.50 -5.79
C LEU A 297 19.91 7.55 -5.02
N VAL A 298 18.79 7.82 -5.71
CA VAL A 298 17.45 7.81 -5.10
C VAL A 298 17.14 6.44 -4.48
N PHE A 299 17.49 5.35 -5.17
CA PHE A 299 17.35 3.98 -4.66
C PHE A 299 18.14 3.76 -3.36
N VAL A 300 19.42 4.15 -3.30
CA VAL A 300 20.25 3.96 -2.10
C VAL A 300 19.67 4.77 -0.93
N VAL A 301 19.33 6.04 -1.18
CA VAL A 301 18.72 6.91 -0.15
C VAL A 301 17.39 6.34 0.33
N TYR A 302 16.58 5.77 -0.56
CA TYR A 302 15.32 5.11 -0.19
C TYR A 302 15.56 3.95 0.77
N ILE A 303 16.52 3.07 0.48
CA ILE A 303 16.84 1.94 1.37
C ILE A 303 17.29 2.43 2.73
N LEU A 304 18.19 3.43 2.79
CA LEU A 304 18.68 3.97 4.05
C LEU A 304 17.56 4.57 4.89
N ILE A 305 16.67 5.36 4.27
CA ILE A 305 15.50 5.93 4.96
C ILE A 305 14.52 4.83 5.38
N GLY A 306 14.29 3.84 4.52
CA GLY A 306 13.39 2.72 4.81
C GLY A 306 13.84 1.91 6.02
N LEU A 307 15.12 1.54 6.06
CA LEU A 307 15.71 0.84 7.20
C LEU A 307 15.69 1.69 8.47
N LYS A 308 15.99 3.00 8.36
CA LYS A 308 15.85 3.92 9.48
C LYS A 308 14.42 3.93 10.01
N ASN A 309 13.44 4.22 9.17
CA ASN A 309 12.03 4.31 9.58
C ASN A 309 11.47 2.98 10.11
N SER A 310 12.01 1.85 9.64
CA SER A 310 11.61 0.54 10.15
C SER A 310 12.20 0.28 11.53
N PHE A 311 13.51 0.48 11.73
CA PHE A 311 14.23 -0.07 12.89
C PHE A 311 14.89 0.96 13.83
N TYR A 312 15.18 2.17 13.35
CA TYR A 312 16.04 3.12 14.06
C TYR A 312 15.35 4.45 14.38
N GLY A 313 15.47 4.88 15.64
CA GLY A 313 14.88 6.13 16.15
C GLY A 313 13.58 5.89 16.93
N GLU A 314 13.16 6.92 17.68
CA GLU A 314 11.96 6.89 18.55
C GLU A 314 10.67 6.75 17.75
N SER A 315 10.63 7.28 16.52
CA SER A 315 9.47 7.18 15.62
C SER A 315 9.50 5.94 14.71
N SER A 316 10.38 4.96 14.97
CA SER A 316 10.48 3.78 14.11
C SER A 316 9.26 2.88 14.26
N LEU A 317 8.96 2.07 13.25
CA LEU A 317 7.83 1.13 13.30
C LEU A 317 7.92 0.16 14.49
N PHE A 318 9.13 -0.15 14.95
CA PHE A 318 9.39 -1.14 16.01
C PHE A 318 9.85 -0.55 17.36
N ASN A 319 10.06 0.77 17.50
CA ASN A 319 10.46 1.41 18.77
C ASN A 319 9.38 2.31 19.40
N LEU A 320 8.21 2.46 18.79
CA LEU A 320 7.08 3.16 19.40
C LEU A 320 6.46 2.27 20.49
N ILE A 321 7.11 2.24 21.67
CA ILE A 321 6.54 1.83 22.96
C ILE A 321 6.13 3.10 23.71
#